data_AF-A0A1Q7C445-F1
#
_entry.id   AF-A0A1Q7C445-F1
#
_cell.length_a   1.000
_cell.length_b   1.000
_cell.length_c   1.000
_cell.angle_alpha   90.00
_cell.angle_beta   90.00
_cell.angle_gamma   90.00
#
_symmetry.space_group_name_H-M   'P 1'
#
loop_
_entity.id
_entity.type
_entity.pdbx_description
1 polymer ?
#
loop_
_entity_poly.entity_id
_entity_poly.type
_entity_poly.pdbx_seq_one_letter_code
_entity_poly.pdbx_strand_id
1 'polypeptide(L)'
;MASSSTYILIHVFGTVRDELDRADRGKRTYSGWLREYVSETPKRLTEIARLVDLLTENGWKVVGSPYDCDVMLERDVSRDQAEQDIRRAEFWDRLVQIASADDDGHIVWRDHPEGAPSRPRRRRRVRRPPTREQGS
;
A
#
# COMPACT_ATOMS: atom_id res chain seq x y z
N MET A 1 -21.23 -16.11 1.94
CA MET A 1 -19.97 -16.43 1.25
C MET A 1 -19.03 -15.30 1.59
N ALA A 2 -17.85 -15.58 2.16
CA ALA A 2 -16.87 -14.52 2.39
C ALA A 2 -16.48 -13.96 1.03
N SER A 3 -16.75 -12.68 0.83
CA SER A 3 -16.40 -12.00 -0.39
C SER A 3 -14.87 -12.02 -0.48
N SER A 4 -14.31 -12.59 -1.55
CA SER A 4 -12.87 -12.70 -1.69
C SER A 4 -12.36 -11.33 -2.13
N SER A 5 -12.11 -10.44 -1.17
CA SER A 5 -11.48 -9.16 -1.44
C SER A 5 -10.12 -9.37 -2.08
N THR A 6 -9.77 -8.51 -3.03
CA THR A 6 -8.45 -8.44 -3.65
C THR A 6 -7.79 -7.12 -3.27
N TYR A 7 -6.48 -7.16 -3.04
CA TYR A 7 -5.69 -6.04 -2.56
C TYR A 7 -4.56 -5.67 -3.53
N ILE A 8 -4.19 -4.39 -3.53
CA ILE A 8 -2.97 -3.87 -4.16
C ILE A 8 -2.24 -3.07 -3.08
N LEU A 9 -0.95 -3.32 -2.93
CA LEU A 9 -0.07 -2.56 -2.04
C LEU A 9 0.97 -1.81 -2.89
N ILE A 10 1.08 -0.50 -2.69
CA ILE A 10 2.06 0.35 -3.34
C ILE A 10 2.95 0.98 -2.26
N HIS A 11 4.22 0.59 -2.23
CA HIS A 11 5.20 1.21 -1.35
C HIS A 11 5.60 2.59 -1.89
N VAL A 12 5.25 3.69 -1.22
CA VAL A 12 5.43 5.06 -1.78
C VAL A 12 6.90 5.50 -1.81
N PHE A 13 7.72 4.95 -0.92
CA PHE A 13 9.17 5.13 -0.95
C PHE A 13 9.90 3.85 -1.40
N GLY A 14 9.16 2.86 -1.90
CA GLY A 14 9.71 1.56 -2.24
C GLY A 14 10.30 0.83 -1.03
N THR A 15 10.91 -0.31 -1.28
CA THR A 15 11.76 -0.97 -0.31
C THR A 15 13.20 -0.53 -0.59
N VAL A 16 13.68 0.49 0.13
CA VAL A 16 15.03 1.08 -0.02
C VAL A 16 16.12 0.01 -0.15
N ARG A 17 15.99 -1.07 0.61
CA ARG A 17 16.88 -2.23 0.57
C ARG A 17 16.83 -2.97 -0.77
N ASP A 18 15.63 -3.32 -1.25
CA ASP A 18 15.49 -4.13 -2.47
C ASP A 18 15.81 -3.28 -3.71
N GLU A 19 15.54 -1.97 -3.67
CA GLU A 19 15.96 -1.04 -4.71
C GLU A 19 17.47 -0.84 -4.75
N LEU A 20 18.16 -0.91 -3.60
CA LEU A 20 19.62 -0.93 -3.52
C LEU A 20 20.20 -2.23 -4.10
N ASP A 21 19.61 -3.38 -3.75
CA ASP A 21 20.09 -4.70 -4.20
C ASP A 21 19.84 -4.93 -5.70
N ARG A 22 18.73 -4.42 -6.26
CA ARG A 22 18.41 -4.53 -7.71
C ARG A 22 19.23 -3.56 -8.57
N ALA A 23 19.72 -2.46 -8.00
CA ALA A 23 20.32 -1.35 -8.75
C ALA A 23 21.84 -1.28 -8.60
N ASP A 24 22.56 -2.39 -8.85
CA ASP A 24 24.01 -2.34 -9.12
C ASP A 24 24.29 -1.62 -10.45
N ARG A 25 23.94 -0.32 -10.48
CA ARG A 25 23.99 0.62 -11.60
C ARG A 25 25.39 1.27 -11.71
N GLY A 26 26.44 0.59 -11.23
CA GLY A 26 27.80 1.13 -11.21
C GLY A 26 28.02 2.27 -10.21
N LYS A 27 27.18 2.37 -9.17
CA LYS A 27 27.17 3.48 -8.21
C LYS A 27 28.17 3.23 -7.07
N ARG A 28 29.27 3.98 -7.06
CA ARG A 28 30.40 3.77 -6.14
C ARG A 28 30.13 4.16 -4.67
N THR A 29 29.11 4.96 -4.38
CA THR A 29 28.82 5.40 -3.00
C THR A 29 27.31 5.45 -2.69
N TYR A 30 26.96 5.08 -1.46
CA TYR A 30 25.60 5.15 -0.92
C TYR A 30 24.99 6.55 -1.03
N SER A 31 25.80 7.59 -0.77
CA SER A 31 25.37 9.00 -0.90
C SER A 31 25.10 9.42 -2.35
N GLY A 32 25.79 8.84 -3.33
CA GLY A 32 25.50 9.06 -4.75
C GLY A 32 24.15 8.46 -5.14
N TRP A 33 23.88 7.24 -4.67
CA TRP A 33 22.58 6.58 -4.87
C TRP A 33 21.43 7.38 -4.25
N LEU A 34 21.57 7.85 -3.01
CA LEU A 34 20.52 8.64 -2.33
C LEU A 34 20.14 9.89 -3.11
N ARG A 35 21.11 10.61 -3.69
CA ARG A 35 20.83 11.83 -4.46
C ARG A 35 20.05 11.52 -5.73
N GLU A 36 20.38 10.43 -6.42
CA GLU A 36 19.65 10.01 -7.61
C GLU A 36 18.24 9.53 -7.25
N TYR A 37 18.10 8.70 -6.21
CA TYR A 37 16.82 8.24 -5.70
C TYR A 37 15.89 9.42 -5.36
N VAL A 38 16.40 10.41 -4.61
CA VAL A 38 15.64 11.62 -4.27
C VAL A 38 15.27 12.43 -5.52
N SER A 39 16.14 12.47 -6.53
CA SER A 39 15.86 13.19 -7.79
C SER A 39 14.76 12.53 -8.63
N GLU A 40 14.61 11.20 -8.54
CA GLU A 40 13.57 10.44 -9.26
C GLU A 40 12.25 10.36 -8.47
N THR A 41 12.29 10.60 -7.15
CA THR A 41 11.12 10.48 -6.25
C THR A 41 9.91 11.32 -6.68
N PRO A 42 10.03 12.62 -7.05
CA PRO A 42 8.86 13.41 -7.44
C PRO A 42 8.10 12.82 -8.61
N LYS A 43 8.81 12.32 -9.63
CA LYS A 43 8.21 11.68 -10.80
C LYS A 43 7.46 10.41 -10.41
N ARG A 44 8.03 9.61 -9.52
CA ARG A 44 7.40 8.39 -8.99
C ARG A 44 6.12 8.72 -8.22
N LEU A 45 6.15 9.73 -7.34
CA LEU A 45 4.98 10.17 -6.58
C LEU A 45 3.84 10.66 -7.48
N THR A 46 4.16 11.40 -8.55
CA THR A 46 3.15 11.82 -9.53
C THR A 46 2.49 10.62 -10.22
N GLU A 47 3.26 9.60 -10.59
CA GLU A 47 2.68 8.42 -11.25
C GLU A 47 1.88 7.56 -10.27
N ILE A 48 2.29 7.46 -8.99
CA ILE A 48 1.48 6.82 -7.94
C ILE A 48 0.14 7.53 -7.80
N ALA A 49 0.12 8.87 -7.69
CA ALA A 49 -1.12 9.62 -7.57
C ALA A 49 -2.06 9.35 -8.76
N ARG A 50 -1.51 9.40 -9.98
CA ARG A 50 -2.26 9.08 -11.20
C ARG A 50 -2.81 7.65 -11.20
N LEU A 51 -2.02 6.69 -10.76
CA LEU A 51 -2.45 5.28 -10.71
C LEU A 51 -3.55 5.08 -9.67
N VAL A 52 -3.47 5.76 -8.51
CA VAL A 52 -4.51 5.76 -7.50
C VAL A 52 -5.81 6.35 -8.05
N ASP A 53 -5.75 7.48 -8.76
CA ASP A 53 -6.92 8.06 -9.42
C ASP A 53 -7.56 7.06 -10.39
N LEU A 54 -6.76 6.45 -11.29
CA LEU A 54 -7.25 5.45 -12.24
C LEU A 54 -7.87 4.23 -11.55
N LEU A 55 -7.22 3.70 -10.51
CA LEU A 55 -7.73 2.56 -9.75
C LEU A 55 -9.04 2.91 -9.05
N THR A 56 -9.13 4.10 -8.42
CA THR A 56 -10.35 4.52 -7.72
C THR A 56 -11.52 4.77 -8.67
N GLU A 57 -11.27 5.35 -9.85
CA GLU A 57 -12.25 5.45 -10.94
C GLU A 57 -12.76 4.07 -11.41
N ASN A 58 -11.91 3.04 -11.32
CA ASN A 58 -12.23 1.64 -11.63
C ASN A 58 -12.75 0.83 -10.43
N GLY A 59 -13.22 1.51 -9.39
CA GLY A 59 -13.94 0.89 -8.26
C GLY A 59 -13.05 0.29 -7.18
N TRP A 60 -11.75 0.59 -7.19
CA TRP A 60 -10.87 0.28 -6.06
C TRP A 60 -11.05 1.29 -4.93
N LYS A 61 -10.96 0.82 -3.68
CA LYS A 61 -11.08 1.66 -2.49
C LYS A 61 -9.74 1.75 -1.81
N VAL A 62 -9.26 2.97 -1.54
CA VAL A 62 -8.09 3.16 -0.69
C VAL A 62 -8.46 2.77 0.74
N VAL A 63 -7.67 1.87 1.33
CA VAL A 63 -7.80 1.37 2.71
C VAL A 63 -6.48 1.57 3.45
N GLY A 64 -6.49 1.45 4.77
CA GLY A 64 -5.32 1.74 5.61
C GLY A 64 -5.32 3.13 6.23
N SER A 65 -4.23 3.50 6.90
CA SER A 65 -4.10 4.79 7.57
C SER A 65 -3.55 5.85 6.63
N PRO A 66 -4.05 7.11 6.65
CA PRO A 66 -3.44 8.21 5.91
C PRO A 66 -2.03 8.59 6.44
N TYR A 67 -1.63 8.03 7.57
CA TYR A 67 -0.29 8.17 8.15
C TYR A 67 0.66 7.04 7.73
N ASP A 68 0.15 6.00 7.08
CA ASP A 68 1.00 4.96 6.52
C ASP A 68 1.70 5.57 5.30
N CYS A 69 2.99 5.27 5.16
CA CYS A 69 3.72 5.70 3.99
C CYS A 69 3.27 4.92 2.75
N ASP A 70 2.63 3.75 2.90
CA ASP A 70 2.24 2.91 1.78
C ASP A 70 0.75 3.07 1.45
N VAL A 71 0.41 2.85 0.18
CA VAL A 71 -0.98 2.93 -0.29
C VAL A 71 -1.53 1.52 -0.47
N MET A 72 -2.56 1.19 0.30
CA MET A 72 -3.31 -0.05 0.15
C MET A 72 -4.63 0.25 -0.58
N LEU A 73 -4.96 -0.56 -1.58
CA LEU A 73 -6.26 -0.53 -2.26
C LEU A 73 -6.95 -1.88 -2.14
N GLU A 74 -8.27 -1.87 -1.98
CA GLU A 74 -9.13 -3.06 -1.88
C GLU A 74 -10.25 -3.00 -2.91
N ARG A 75 -10.57 -4.14 -3.51
CA ARG A 75 -11.77 -4.32 -4.35
C ARG A 75 -12.38 -5.71 -4.15
N ASP A 76 -13.71 -5.76 -4.10
CA ASP A 76 -14.47 -6.99 -3.85
C ASP A 76 -14.69 -7.81 -5.13
N VAL A 77 -13.60 -8.34 -5.66
CA VAL A 77 -13.56 -9.21 -6.85
C VAL A 77 -12.48 -10.26 -6.66
N SER A 78 -12.53 -11.38 -7.39
CA SER A 78 -11.44 -12.36 -7.36
C SER A 78 -10.15 -11.77 -7.95
N ARG A 79 -9.00 -12.28 -7.50
CA ARG A 79 -7.68 -11.89 -8.03
C ARG A 79 -7.62 -11.97 -9.55
N ASP A 80 -8.08 -13.08 -10.13
CA ASP A 80 -8.03 -13.30 -11.58
C ASP A 80 -8.87 -12.27 -12.34
N GLN A 81 -10.04 -11.89 -11.79
CA GLN A 81 -10.87 -10.85 -12.38
C GLN A 81 -10.22 -9.47 -12.24
N ALA A 82 -9.63 -9.16 -11.09
CA ALA A 82 -8.90 -7.92 -10.88
C ALA A 82 -7.74 -7.77 -11.88
N GLU A 83 -6.91 -8.80 -12.06
CA GLU A 83 -5.81 -8.77 -13.03
C GLU A 83 -6.32 -8.56 -14.46
N GLN A 84 -7.40 -9.24 -14.86
CA GLN A 84 -8.01 -9.05 -16.17
C GLN A 84 -8.54 -7.63 -16.37
N ASP A 85 -9.23 -7.07 -15.37
CA ASP A 85 -9.78 -5.71 -15.44
C ASP A 85 -8.66 -4.68 -15.56
N ILE A 86 -7.60 -4.82 -14.77
CA ILE A 86 -6.42 -3.94 -14.81
C ILE A 86 -5.74 -3.99 -16.18
N ARG A 87 -5.59 -5.20 -16.74
CA ARG A 87 -5.01 -5.39 -18.08
C ARG A 87 -5.89 -4.77 -19.17
N ARG A 88 -7.21 -4.93 -19.09
CA ARG A 88 -8.17 -4.32 -20.02
C ARG A 88 -8.18 -2.80 -19.96
N ALA A 89 -7.91 -2.24 -18.79
CA ALA A 89 -7.83 -0.80 -18.58
C ALA A 89 -6.44 -0.20 -18.89
N GLU A 90 -5.52 -1.01 -19.45
CA GLU A 90 -4.21 -0.59 -19.99
C GLU A 90 -3.25 0.07 -18.98
N PHE A 91 -3.46 -0.12 -17.68
CA PHE A 91 -2.53 0.37 -16.65
C PHE A 91 -1.77 -0.73 -15.91
N TRP A 92 -1.83 -1.98 -16.39
CA TRP A 92 -1.06 -3.11 -15.84
C TRP A 92 0.46 -2.83 -15.80
N ASP A 93 1.03 -2.39 -16.92
CA ASP A 93 2.49 -2.16 -17.00
C ASP A 93 2.95 -1.03 -16.07
N ARG A 94 2.12 0.00 -15.92
CA ARG A 94 2.37 1.11 -14.97
C ARG A 94 2.29 0.61 -13.53
N LEU A 95 1.29 -0.21 -13.22
CA LEU A 95 1.14 -0.81 -11.91
C LEU A 95 2.35 -1.69 -11.57
N VAL A 96 2.82 -2.53 -12.50
CA VAL A 96 4.03 -3.36 -12.33
C VAL A 96 5.28 -2.53 -12.13
N GLN A 97 5.40 -1.39 -12.82
CA GLN A 97 6.56 -0.52 -12.69
C GLN A 97 6.60 0.19 -11.32
N ILE A 98 5.45 0.48 -10.73
CA ILE A 98 5.32 1.34 -9.55
C ILE A 98 5.19 0.52 -8.28
N ALA A 99 4.30 -0.48 -8.28
CA ALA A 99 4.17 -1.39 -7.17
C ALA A 99 5.49 -2.18 -7.09
N SER A 100 6.23 -2.00 -6.00
CA SER A 100 7.37 -2.89 -5.75
C SER A 100 6.77 -4.28 -5.59
N ALA A 101 7.06 -5.17 -6.54
CA ALA A 101 6.74 -6.56 -6.35
C ALA A 101 7.47 -7.05 -5.09
N ASP A 102 6.77 -7.83 -4.27
CA ASP A 102 7.37 -8.55 -3.17
C ASP A 102 8.40 -9.57 -3.68
N ASP A 103 8.98 -10.33 -2.75
CA ASP A 103 9.97 -11.36 -3.06
C ASP A 103 9.44 -12.42 -4.07
N ASP A 104 8.12 -12.63 -4.13
CA ASP A 104 7.45 -13.62 -5.00
C ASP A 104 6.89 -13.04 -6.32
N GLY A 105 7.08 -11.74 -6.59
CA GLY A 105 6.67 -11.12 -7.85
C GLY A 105 5.18 -10.78 -7.93
N HIS A 106 4.47 -10.72 -6.80
CA HIS A 106 3.04 -10.46 -6.72
C HIS A 106 2.72 -8.98 -6.47
N ILE A 107 1.73 -8.48 -7.21
CA ILE A 107 1.25 -7.09 -7.13
C ILE A 107 -0.24 -7.03 -6.76
N VAL A 108 -0.98 -8.06 -7.16
CA VAL A 108 -2.41 -8.23 -6.87
C VAL A 108 -2.57 -9.41 -5.92
N TRP A 109 -3.08 -9.11 -4.73
CA TRP A 109 -3.08 -10.02 -3.60
C TRP A 109 -4.48 -10.53 -3.30
N ARG A 110 -4.60 -11.84 -3.07
CA ARG A 110 -5.86 -12.45 -2.63
C ARG A 110 -6.11 -12.22 -1.13
N ASP A 111 -5.05 -12.22 -0.34
CA ASP A 111 -5.08 -11.99 1.09
C ASP A 111 -4.44 -10.64 1.42
N HIS A 112 -4.74 -10.08 2.59
CA HIS A 112 -4.17 -8.80 3.00
C HIS A 112 -2.63 -8.92 3.08
N PRO A 113 -1.86 -8.15 2.28
CA PRO A 113 -0.42 -8.37 2.13
C PRO A 113 0.39 -8.19 3.43
N GLU A 114 -0.08 -7.35 4.34
CA GLU A 114 0.56 -7.14 5.66
C GLU A 114 0.08 -8.15 6.73
N GLY A 115 -0.67 -9.18 6.34
CA GLY A 115 -1.41 -10.04 7.26
C GLY A 115 -2.73 -9.42 7.69
N ALA A 116 -3.66 -10.24 8.18
CA ALA A 116 -5.01 -9.78 8.51
C ALA A 116 -4.95 -8.59 9.50
N PRO A 117 -5.66 -7.46 9.22
CA PRO A 117 -5.64 -6.32 10.12
C PRO A 117 -6.13 -6.78 11.50
N SER A 118 -5.30 -6.56 12.53
CA SER A 118 -5.67 -6.91 13.90
C SER A 118 -7.02 -6.26 14.21
N ARG A 119 -8.04 -7.08 14.48
CA ARG A 119 -9.41 -6.61 14.74
C ARG A 119 -9.34 -5.44 15.73
N PRO A 120 -10.07 -4.33 15.50
CA PRO A 120 -9.99 -3.16 16.36
C PRO A 120 -10.13 -3.59 17.82
N ARG A 121 -9.05 -3.40 18.60
CA ARG A 121 -9.04 -3.73 20.03
C ARG A 121 -10.23 -3.00 20.66
N ARG A 122 -11.23 -3.77 21.09
CA ARG A 122 -12.44 -3.25 21.72
C ARG A 122 -11.99 -2.31 22.84
N ARG A 123 -12.22 -0.99 22.68
CA ARG A 123 -11.81 0.00 23.69
C ARG A 123 -12.42 -0.46 25.01
N ARG A 124 -11.56 -0.85 25.96
CA ARG A 124 -11.99 -1.24 27.30
C ARG A 124 -12.67 0.00 27.88
N ARG A 125 -14.00 -0.06 28.11
CA ARG A 125 -14.71 1.03 28.78
C ARG A 125 -13.99 1.28 30.10
N VAL A 126 -13.31 2.42 30.21
CA VAL A 126 -12.74 2.88 31.47
C VAL A 126 -13.94 3.08 32.39
N ARG A 127 -14.06 2.26 33.45
CA ARG A 127 -15.04 2.50 34.50
C ARG A 127 -14.71 3.86 35.08
N ARG A 128 -15.63 4.82 35.01
CA ARG A 128 -15.49 6.09 35.72
C ARG A 128 -15.25 5.76 37.21
N PRO A 129 -14.26 6.38 37.87
CA PRO A 129 -14.11 6.27 39.32
C PRO A 129 -15.43 6.70 39.98
N PRO A 130 -15.87 6.04 41.07
CA PRO A 130 -17.06 6.47 41.78
C PRO A 130 -16.87 7.91 42.26
N THR A 131 -17.81 8.78 41.93
CA THR A 131 -17.86 10.15 42.44
C THR A 131 -17.97 10.07 43.97
N ARG A 132 -17.00 10.62 44.69
CA ARG A 132 -17.08 10.73 46.15
C ARG A 132 -18.14 11.79 46.44
N GLU A 133 -19.29 11.40 46.96
CA GLU A 133 -20.24 12.35 47.53
C GLU A 133 -19.50 13.11 48.65
N GLN A 134 -19.27 14.41 48.42
CA GLN A 134 -18.82 15.30 49.49
C GLN A 134 -20.03 15.53 50.40
N GLY A 135 -20.09 14.79 51.49
CA GLY A 135 -20.89 15.17 52.63
C GLY A 135 -20.23 16.36 53.33
N SER A 136 -20.96 17.49 53.36
CA SER A 136 -21.17 18.37 54.52
C SER A 136 -22.17 19.45 54.14
#